data_AF-A0A5B1RG63-F1
#
_entry.id   AF-A0A5B1RG63-F1
#
_cell.length_a   1.000
_cell.length_b   1.000
_cell.length_c   1.000
_cell.angle_alpha   90.00
_cell.angle_beta   90.00
_cell.angle_gamma   90.00
#
_symmetry.space_group_name_H-M   'P 1'
#
loop_
_entity.id
_entity.type
_entity.pdbx_description
1 polymer ?
#
loop_
_entity_poly.entity_id
_entity_poly.type
_entity_poly.pdbx_seq_one_letter_code
_entity_poly.pdbx_strand_id
1 'polypeptide(L)'
;MPYICVDLDLAEQLSHLSSAAHLALALYTHRNAKGRFLPLPLYIDIMIMIKNVFFCAAKAKVDNPDLPFHVILLGTDRLETIFGILRTIIGNDTNLDCLQLALRVTGTTEVSNILARHPEWDKSPRRLHLPTLSRDAQAIPGADYIAPRSWRGNVRPRDVTLSTCWRRG
;
A
#
# COMPACT_ATOMS: atom_id res chain seq x y z
N MET A 1 1.57 -5.52 -11.99
CA MET A 1 0.63 -5.16 -10.89
C MET A 1 1.19 -3.97 -10.11
N PRO A 2 0.44 -2.86 -9.96
CA PRO A 2 0.98 -1.57 -9.53
C PRO A 2 1.51 -1.54 -8.08
N TYR A 3 1.05 -2.44 -7.21
CA TYR A 3 1.41 -2.45 -5.79
C TYR A 3 2.55 -3.42 -5.43
N ILE A 4 2.83 -4.41 -6.29
CA ILE A 4 3.75 -5.52 -5.95
C ILE A 4 4.97 -5.66 -6.85
N CYS A 5 5.02 -4.91 -7.96
CA CYS A 5 6.17 -4.89 -8.84
C CYS A 5 7.10 -3.73 -8.46
N VAL A 6 8.24 -4.07 -7.85
CA VAL A 6 9.21 -3.11 -7.31
C VAL A 6 10.02 -2.39 -8.39
N ASP A 7 9.99 -2.90 -9.62
CA ASP A 7 10.68 -2.33 -10.78
C ASP A 7 9.84 -1.29 -11.54
N LEU A 8 8.61 -1.01 -11.08
CA LEU A 8 7.74 -0.02 -11.69
C LEU A 8 8.08 1.39 -11.22
N ASP A 9 8.12 2.31 -12.18
CA ASP A 9 8.14 3.75 -11.91
C ASP A 9 6.76 4.23 -11.48
N LEU A 10 6.69 5.35 -10.76
CA LEU A 10 5.41 5.91 -10.30
C LEU A 10 4.46 6.22 -11.48
N ALA A 11 4.98 6.66 -12.62
CA ALA A 11 4.17 6.89 -13.82
C ALA A 11 3.54 5.60 -14.37
N GLU A 12 4.27 4.48 -14.32
CA GLU A 12 3.78 3.16 -14.74
C GLU A 12 2.74 2.64 -13.74
N GLN A 13 2.99 2.77 -12.44
CA GLN A 13 2.03 2.42 -11.40
C GLN A 13 0.71 3.18 -11.60
N LEU A 14 0.75 4.49 -11.82
CA LEU A 14 -0.43 5.31 -12.06
C LEU A 14 -1.14 4.94 -13.37
N SER A 15 -0.40 4.59 -14.42
CA SER A 15 -0.98 4.13 -15.68
C SER A 15 -1.72 2.81 -15.48
N HIS A 16 -1.14 1.84 -14.76
CA HIS A 16 -1.82 0.59 -14.46
C HIS A 16 -3.07 0.77 -13.60
N LEU A 17 -3.05 1.71 -12.64
CA LEU A 17 -4.23 2.06 -11.85
C LEU A 17 -5.30 2.72 -12.73
N SER A 18 -4.92 3.57 -13.68
CA SER A 18 -5.84 4.14 -14.66
C SER A 18 -6.50 3.04 -15.52
N SER A 19 -5.70 2.10 -16.06
CA SER A 19 -6.24 0.95 -16.80
C SER A 19 -7.20 0.12 -15.96
N ALA A 20 -6.87 -0.12 -14.69
CA ALA A 20 -7.76 -0.83 -13.78
C ALA A 20 -9.10 -0.07 -13.59
N ALA A 21 -9.06 1.26 -13.43
CA ALA A 21 -10.27 2.08 -13.32
C ALA A 21 -11.13 2.02 -14.60
N HIS A 22 -10.52 2.18 -15.78
CA HIS A 22 -11.24 2.13 -17.06
C HIS A 22 -11.80 0.73 -17.33
N LEU A 23 -11.05 -0.33 -17.06
CA LEU A 23 -11.53 -1.71 -17.17
C LEU A 23 -12.67 -1.99 -16.18
N ALA A 24 -12.54 -1.55 -14.92
CA ALA A 24 -13.59 -1.70 -13.93
C ALA A 24 -14.88 -1.00 -14.36
N LEU A 25 -14.80 0.23 -14.89
CA LEU A 25 -15.94 0.95 -15.44
C LEU A 25 -16.56 0.23 -16.65
N ALA A 26 -15.74 -0.19 -17.61
CA ALA A 26 -16.21 -0.89 -18.80
C ALA A 26 -16.93 -2.21 -18.45
N LEU A 27 -16.36 -3.00 -17.54
CA LEU A 27 -16.95 -4.25 -17.07
C LEU A 27 -18.19 -4.01 -16.21
N TYR A 28 -18.19 -2.99 -15.35
CA TYR A 28 -19.34 -2.65 -14.52
C TYR A 28 -20.54 -2.18 -15.36
N THR A 29 -20.28 -1.40 -16.41
CA THR A 29 -21.31 -0.86 -17.32
C THR A 29 -21.70 -1.82 -18.44
N HIS A 30 -20.98 -2.94 -18.60
CA HIS A 30 -21.33 -3.97 -19.56
C HIS A 30 -22.76 -4.47 -19.32
N ARG A 31 -23.47 -4.76 -20.42
CA ARG A 31 -24.83 -5.31 -20.40
C ARG A 31 -24.94 -6.44 -19.37
N ASN A 32 -25.89 -6.31 -18.46
CA ASN A 32 -26.24 -7.28 -17.41
C ASN A 32 -25.15 -7.58 -16.35
N ALA A 33 -24.03 -6.87 -16.34
CA ALA A 33 -22.97 -7.06 -15.34
C ALA A 33 -23.31 -6.30 -14.04
N LYS A 34 -23.08 -4.99 -13.96
CA LYS A 34 -23.35 -4.14 -12.77
C LYS A 34 -22.98 -4.87 -11.46
N GLY A 35 -23.94 -4.97 -10.54
CA GLY A 35 -23.82 -5.66 -9.25
C GLY A 35 -23.49 -7.15 -9.33
N ARG A 36 -23.67 -7.82 -10.47
CA ARG A 36 -23.27 -9.22 -10.67
C ARG A 36 -21.77 -9.38 -10.94
N PHE A 37 -21.12 -8.34 -11.46
CA PHE A 37 -19.67 -8.32 -11.63
C PHE A 37 -18.98 -7.87 -10.35
N LEU A 38 -19.33 -6.68 -9.86
CA LEU A 38 -18.85 -6.13 -8.59
C LEU A 38 -20.02 -5.51 -7.84
N PRO A 39 -20.17 -5.78 -6.53
CA PRO A 39 -21.09 -5.01 -5.69
C PRO A 39 -20.82 -3.52 -5.85
N LEU A 40 -21.87 -2.69 -5.90
CA LEU A 40 -21.73 -1.24 -6.03
C LEU A 40 -20.78 -0.63 -4.98
N PRO A 41 -20.82 -1.03 -3.69
CA PRO A 41 -19.88 -0.51 -2.69
C PRO A 41 -18.42 -0.78 -3.08
N LEU A 42 -18.09 -2.03 -3.45
CA LEU A 42 -16.74 -2.41 -3.84
C LEU A 42 -16.25 -1.66 -5.09
N TYR A 43 -17.12 -1.46 -6.08
CA TYR A 43 -16.78 -0.65 -7.25
C TYR A 43 -16.46 0.81 -6.85
N ILE A 44 -17.30 1.42 -6.01
CA ILE A 44 -17.09 2.77 -5.52
C ILE A 44 -15.80 2.86 -4.71
N ASP A 45 -15.52 1.91 -3.83
CA ASP A 45 -14.32 1.86 -3.01
C ASP A 45 -13.05 1.77 -3.87
N ILE A 46 -13.04 0.92 -4.90
CA ILE A 46 -11.92 0.82 -5.86
C ILE A 46 -11.70 2.15 -6.59
N MET A 47 -12.77 2.77 -7.09
CA MET A 47 -12.67 4.05 -7.80
C MET A 47 -12.18 5.19 -6.89
N ILE A 48 -12.67 5.23 -5.63
CA ILE A 48 -12.22 6.20 -4.63
C ILE A 48 -10.75 5.96 -4.26
N MET A 49 -10.35 4.71 -4.07
CA MET A 49 -8.96 4.34 -3.81
C MET A 49 -8.04 4.85 -4.93
N ILE A 50 -8.36 4.53 -6.19
CA ILE A 50 -7.55 4.97 -7.33
C ILE A 50 -7.51 6.50 -7.41
N LYS A 51 -8.66 7.16 -7.28
CA LYS A 51 -8.74 8.63 -7.22
C LYS A 51 -7.82 9.19 -6.13
N ASN A 52 -7.88 8.64 -4.92
CA ASN A 52 -7.06 9.10 -3.81
C ASN A 52 -5.56 9.00 -4.11
N VAL A 53 -5.11 7.91 -4.76
CA VAL A 53 -3.70 7.78 -5.19
C VAL A 53 -3.28 8.94 -6.09
N PHE A 54 -4.10 9.29 -7.10
CA PHE A 54 -3.81 10.41 -8.01
C PHE A 54 -3.77 11.76 -7.27
N PHE A 55 -4.71 12.01 -6.35
CA PHE A 55 -4.71 13.24 -5.55
C PHE A 55 -3.52 13.31 -4.59
N CYS A 56 -3.14 12.20 -3.95
CA CYS A 56 -1.96 12.14 -3.10
C CYS A 56 -0.66 12.37 -3.90
N ALA A 57 -0.53 11.77 -5.08
CA ALA A 57 0.60 12.03 -5.97
C ALA A 57 0.67 13.50 -6.41
N ALA A 58 -0.48 14.13 -6.70
CA ALA A 58 -0.56 15.56 -7.00
C ALA A 58 -0.09 16.42 -5.82
N LYS A 59 -0.59 16.13 -4.61
CA LYS A 59 -0.19 16.82 -3.38
C LYS A 59 1.31 16.68 -3.14
N ALA A 60 1.85 15.47 -3.23
CA ALA A 60 3.28 15.21 -3.07
C ALA A 60 4.13 15.97 -4.11
N LYS A 61 3.64 16.10 -5.34
CA LYS A 61 4.31 16.88 -6.38
C LYS A 61 4.35 18.39 -6.07
N VAL A 62 3.34 18.92 -5.40
CA VAL A 62 3.30 20.33 -4.97
C VAL A 62 4.14 20.56 -3.72
N ASP A 63 4.10 19.62 -2.78
CA ASP A 63 4.78 19.72 -1.48
C ASP A 63 6.31 19.53 -1.61
N ASN A 64 6.75 18.38 -2.12
CA ASN A 64 8.16 18.11 -2.38
C ASN A 64 8.33 17.06 -3.50
N PRO A 65 8.58 17.49 -4.74
CA PRO A 65 8.57 16.62 -5.90
C PRO A 65 9.80 15.69 -5.99
N ASP A 66 10.86 15.95 -5.23
CA ASP A 66 12.09 15.15 -5.22
C ASP A 66 12.06 14.00 -4.20
N LEU A 67 11.12 14.03 -3.24
CA LEU A 67 10.95 12.94 -2.28
C LEU A 67 10.27 11.73 -2.92
N PRO A 68 10.70 10.50 -2.59
CA PRO A 68 10.08 9.29 -3.12
C PRO A 68 8.65 9.15 -2.58
N PHE A 69 7.70 8.90 -3.48
CA PHE A 69 6.30 8.69 -3.15
C PHE A 69 5.91 7.22 -3.40
N HIS A 70 5.80 6.46 -2.31
CA HIS A 70 5.47 5.04 -2.39
C HIS A 70 3.96 4.83 -2.24
N VAL A 71 3.29 4.42 -3.31
CA VAL A 71 1.83 4.16 -3.33
C VAL A 71 1.41 3.14 -2.26
N ILE A 72 2.27 2.16 -1.96
CA ILE A 72 2.05 1.15 -0.91
C ILE A 72 1.86 1.75 0.50
N LEU A 73 2.31 2.99 0.75
CA LEU A 73 2.17 3.65 2.04
C LEU A 73 0.81 4.36 2.21
N LEU A 74 -0.03 4.37 1.18
CA LEU A 74 -1.38 4.96 1.25
C LEU A 74 -2.41 4.02 1.91
N GLY A 75 -2.03 2.76 2.14
CA GLY A 75 -2.85 1.76 2.82
C GLY A 75 -2.76 1.81 4.35
N THR A 76 -3.42 0.86 4.99
CA THR A 76 -3.49 0.72 6.46
C THR A 76 -2.49 -0.28 7.04
N ASP A 77 -1.64 -0.90 6.22
CA ASP A 77 -0.72 -1.98 6.61
C ASP A 77 0.11 -1.67 7.87
N ARG A 78 0.60 -0.43 8.00
CA ARG A 78 1.36 0.00 9.19
C ARG A 78 0.50 0.07 10.45
N LEU A 79 -0.74 0.55 10.31
CA LEU A 79 -1.70 0.59 11.39
C LEU A 79 -2.14 -0.83 11.79
N GLU A 80 -2.36 -1.70 10.82
CA GLU A 80 -2.66 -3.12 11.05
C GLU A 80 -1.51 -3.84 11.74
N THR A 81 -0.27 -3.51 11.39
CA THR A 81 0.92 -4.04 12.09
C THR A 81 0.92 -3.63 13.55
N ILE A 82 0.65 -2.36 13.86
CA ILE A 82 0.52 -1.88 15.25
C ILE A 82 -0.60 -2.63 15.97
N PHE A 83 -1.76 -2.77 15.34
CA PHE A 83 -2.88 -3.52 15.91
C PHE A 83 -2.57 -5.00 16.12
N GLY A 84 -1.77 -5.62 15.24
CA GLY A 84 -1.28 -6.98 15.42
C GLY A 84 -0.40 -7.09 16.67
N ILE A 85 0.58 -6.19 16.80
CA ILE A 85 1.48 -6.16 17.97
C ILE A 85 0.66 -5.99 19.26
N LEU A 86 -0.25 -5.01 19.30
CA LEU A 86 -1.07 -4.72 20.47
C LEU A 86 -1.93 -5.90 20.93
N ARG A 87 -2.45 -6.69 20.00
CA ARG A 87 -3.22 -7.91 20.32
C ARG A 87 -2.35 -9.07 20.77
N THR A 88 -1.09 -9.12 20.31
CA THR A 88 -0.16 -10.23 20.65
C THR A 88 0.73 -9.95 21.86
N ILE A 89 0.87 -8.70 22.30
CA ILE A 89 1.80 -8.31 23.37
C ILE A 89 1.45 -8.91 24.74
N ILE A 90 0.17 -9.18 24.99
CA ILE A 90 -0.30 -9.87 26.19
C ILE A 90 -1.12 -11.08 25.74
N GLY A 91 -0.49 -12.26 25.71
CA GLY A 91 -0.98 -13.44 24.99
C GLY A 91 -2.46 -13.79 25.21
N ASN A 92 -2.95 -13.79 26.45
CA ASN A 92 -4.35 -14.10 26.75
C ASN A 92 -5.29 -12.88 26.73
N ASP A 93 -4.77 -11.66 26.71
CA ASP A 93 -5.55 -10.42 26.80
C ASP A 93 -5.51 -9.65 25.47
N THR A 94 -6.15 -10.27 24.48
CA THR A 94 -6.20 -9.82 23.09
C THR A 94 -7.22 -8.70 22.85
N ASN A 95 -8.22 -8.57 23.74
CA ASN A 95 -9.29 -7.58 23.63
C ASN A 95 -9.06 -6.45 24.61
N LEU A 96 -8.60 -5.32 24.07
CA LEU A 96 -8.18 -4.15 24.83
C LEU A 96 -9.39 -3.24 25.12
N ASP A 97 -9.50 -2.74 26.35
CA ASP A 97 -10.28 -1.53 26.60
C ASP A 97 -9.52 -0.26 26.15
N CYS A 98 -10.19 0.90 26.15
CA CYS A 98 -9.59 2.16 25.70
C CYS A 98 -8.38 2.60 26.53
N LEU A 99 -8.36 2.33 27.84
CA LEU A 99 -7.26 2.69 28.73
C LEU A 99 -6.06 1.79 28.46
N GLN A 100 -6.29 0.48 28.35
CA GLN A 100 -5.29 -0.50 27.97
C GLN A 100 -4.69 -0.21 26.60
N LEU A 101 -5.51 0.21 25.63
CA LEU A 101 -5.04 0.63 24.31
C LEU A 101 -4.06 1.80 24.44
N ALA A 102 -4.44 2.87 25.14
CA ALA A 102 -3.60 4.06 25.31
C ALA A 102 -2.24 3.72 25.96
N LEU A 103 -2.27 2.91 27.03
CA LEU A 103 -1.07 2.48 27.74
C LEU A 103 -0.17 1.60 26.86
N ARG A 104 -0.75 0.59 26.18
CA ARG A 104 0.02 -0.34 25.34
C ARG A 104 0.57 0.34 24.09
N VAL A 105 -0.16 1.27 23.47
CA VAL A 105 0.35 2.05 22.33
C VAL A 105 1.59 2.86 22.73
N THR A 106 1.56 3.50 23.89
CA THR A 106 2.70 4.27 24.40
C THR A 106 3.92 3.35 24.58
N GLY A 107 3.77 2.24 25.29
CA GLY A 107 4.87 1.29 25.51
C GLY A 107 5.39 0.66 24.20
N THR A 108 4.48 0.31 23.28
CA THR A 108 4.86 -0.27 21.98
C THR A 108 5.59 0.72 21.09
N THR A 109 5.25 2.01 21.17
CA THR A 109 5.93 3.08 20.43
C THR A 109 7.37 3.24 20.90
N GLU A 110 7.61 3.23 22.22
CA GLU A 110 8.97 3.28 22.77
C GLU A 110 9.80 2.07 22.34
N VAL A 111 9.22 0.85 22.42
CA VAL A 111 9.89 -0.36 21.93
C VAL A 111 10.19 -0.26 20.43
N SER A 112 9.25 0.26 19.63
CA SER A 112 9.45 0.44 18.19
C SER A 112 10.58 1.43 17.89
N ASN A 113 10.72 2.51 18.67
CA ASN A 113 11.81 3.47 18.55
C ASN A 113 13.17 2.85 18.90
N ILE A 114 13.21 2.00 19.93
CA ILE A 114 14.44 1.26 20.31
C ILE A 114 14.84 0.30 19.19
N LEU A 115 13.90 -0.51 18.69
CA LEU A 115 14.15 -1.46 17.60
C LEU A 115 14.54 -0.75 16.28
N ALA A 116 14.01 0.45 16.02
CA ALA A 116 14.42 1.25 14.88
C ALA A 116 15.88 1.73 14.97
N ARG A 117 16.39 1.95 16.20
CA ARG A 117 17.80 2.29 16.46
C ARG A 117 18.72 1.06 16.47
N HIS A 118 18.17 -0.11 16.81
CA HIS A 118 18.85 -1.40 16.86
C HIS A 118 18.16 -2.45 15.99
N PRO A 119 18.25 -2.34 14.64
CA PRO A 119 17.57 -3.24 13.73
C PRO A 119 17.95 -4.72 13.94
N GLU A 120 19.13 -4.99 14.49
CA GLU A 120 19.64 -6.31 14.81
C GLU A 120 18.84 -7.05 15.91
N TRP A 121 18.06 -6.33 16.71
CA TRP A 121 17.22 -6.91 17.77
C TRP A 121 15.81 -7.26 17.27
N ASP A 122 15.39 -6.72 16.13
CA ASP A 122 14.04 -6.92 15.59
C ASP A 122 13.96 -8.25 14.82
N LYS A 123 13.62 -9.32 15.54
CA LYS A 123 13.28 -10.61 14.94
C LYS A 123 11.81 -10.59 14.51
N SER A 124 11.57 -10.15 13.28
CA SER A 124 10.24 -10.09 12.70
C SER A 124 9.55 -11.48 12.73
N PRO A 125 8.23 -11.56 13.01
CA PRO A 125 7.51 -12.83 12.99
C PRO A 125 7.62 -13.56 11.64
N ARG A 126 7.70 -14.90 11.66
CA ARG A 126 7.65 -15.72 10.44
C ARG A 126 6.27 -15.59 9.79
N ARG A 127 6.22 -15.02 8.58
CA ARG A 127 4.97 -14.77 7.83
C ARG A 127 4.83 -15.71 6.63
N LEU A 128 3.63 -15.73 6.05
CA LEU A 128 3.23 -16.59 4.95
C LEU A 128 3.78 -16.06 3.61
N HIS A 129 4.40 -16.94 2.82
CA HIS A 129 5.10 -16.59 1.58
C HIS A 129 4.19 -15.95 0.52
N LEU A 130 4.39 -14.66 0.24
CA LEU A 130 3.76 -13.87 -0.82
C LEU A 130 4.87 -13.43 -1.80
N PRO A 131 4.84 -13.87 -3.07
CA PRO A 131 5.92 -13.57 -4.00
C PRO A 131 5.87 -12.09 -4.43
N THR A 132 7.00 -11.38 -4.36
CA THR A 132 7.13 -10.14 -5.14
C THR A 132 7.35 -10.46 -6.60
N LEU A 133 6.90 -9.57 -7.47
CA LEU A 133 7.02 -9.76 -8.90
C LEU A 133 8.09 -8.83 -9.46
N SER A 134 9.00 -9.39 -10.24
CA SER A 134 9.80 -8.64 -11.20
C SER A 134 8.90 -8.12 -12.34
N ARG A 135 9.43 -7.21 -13.17
CA ARG A 135 8.80 -6.79 -14.44
C ARG A 135 8.36 -7.99 -15.31
N ASP A 136 9.10 -9.09 -15.29
CA ASP A 136 8.80 -10.32 -16.03
C ASP A 136 7.81 -11.27 -15.32
N ALA A 137 7.12 -10.79 -14.29
CA ALA A 137 6.21 -11.57 -13.43
C ALA A 137 6.87 -12.80 -12.76
N GLN A 138 8.21 -12.84 -12.71
CA GLN A 138 8.94 -13.84 -11.94
C GLN A 138 8.85 -13.52 -10.46
N ALA A 139 8.52 -14.55 -9.66
CA ALA A 139 8.52 -14.48 -8.22
C ALA A 139 9.96 -14.28 -7.71
N ILE A 140 10.21 -13.18 -6.99
CA ILE A 140 11.47 -12.98 -6.29
C ILE A 140 11.33 -13.65 -4.89
N PRO A 141 12.18 -14.62 -4.54
CA PRO A 141 12.12 -15.29 -3.24
C PRO A 141 12.36 -14.33 -2.07
N GLY A 142 11.60 -14.46 -0.98
CA GLY A 142 11.87 -13.76 0.29
C GLY A 142 11.23 -12.39 0.45
N ALA A 143 10.08 -12.15 -0.18
CA ALA A 143 9.56 -10.81 -0.38
C ALA A 143 8.17 -10.55 0.19
N ASP A 144 7.89 -11.12 1.36
CA ASP A 144 6.64 -10.92 2.13
C ASP A 144 6.50 -9.50 2.71
N TYR A 145 7.45 -8.61 2.40
CA TYR A 145 7.50 -7.24 2.89
C TYR A 145 8.04 -6.32 1.79
N ILE A 146 7.17 -5.86 0.91
CA ILE A 146 7.51 -4.74 0.03
C ILE A 146 7.50 -3.48 0.88
N ALA A 147 8.66 -3.15 1.44
CA ALA A 147 8.88 -1.83 1.98
C ALA A 147 9.35 -0.85 0.91
N PRO A 148 9.25 0.46 1.19
CA PRO A 148 9.92 1.51 0.43
C PRO A 148 11.36 1.18 0.00
N ARG A 149 12.15 0.56 0.90
CA ARG A 149 13.55 0.17 0.65
C ARG A 149 13.73 -0.88 -0.46
N SER A 150 12.68 -1.62 -0.79
CA SER A 150 12.72 -2.69 -1.79
C SER A 150 12.46 -2.16 -3.20
N TRP A 151 11.99 -0.91 -3.31
CA TRP A 151 11.62 -0.29 -4.58
C TRP A 151 12.86 0.08 -5.39
N ARG A 152 12.86 -0.31 -6.67
CA ARG A 152 13.96 -0.08 -7.61
C ARG A 152 13.60 0.95 -8.69
N GLY A 153 12.32 1.00 -9.07
CA GLY A 153 11.80 2.02 -9.99
C GLY A 153 11.85 3.44 -9.41
N ASN A 154 11.84 4.44 -10.29
CA ASN A 154 11.78 5.84 -9.90
C ASN A 154 10.36 6.22 -9.44
N VAL A 155 10.24 6.48 -8.14
CA VAL A 155 8.97 6.85 -7.50
C VAL A 155 8.87 8.34 -7.17
N ARG A 156 9.69 9.19 -7.78
CA ARG A 156 9.65 10.64 -7.53
C ARG A 156 8.50 11.31 -8.29
N PRO A 157 7.63 12.09 -7.61
CA PRO A 157 6.53 12.80 -8.26
C PRO A 157 6.94 13.79 -9.35
N ARG A 158 8.17 14.34 -9.29
CA ARG A 158 8.67 15.32 -10.28
C ARG A 158 8.55 14.82 -11.72
N ASP A 159 8.87 13.54 -11.94
CA ASP A 159 8.99 12.92 -13.26
C ASP A 159 7.62 12.44 -13.80
N VAL A 160 6.53 12.68 -13.06
CA VAL A 160 5.20 12.15 -13.37
C VAL A 160 4.24 13.22 -13.86
N THR A 161 3.65 13.03 -15.04
CA THR A 161 2.54 13.84 -15.53
C THR A 161 1.22 13.08 -15.35
N LEU A 162 0.41 13.49 -14.37
CA LEU A 162 -0.81 12.78 -13.95
C LEU A 162 -1.83 12.64 -15.09
N SER A 163 -2.05 13.70 -15.89
CA SER A 163 -2.98 13.68 -17.03
C SER A 163 -2.55 12.68 -18.10
N THR A 164 -1.25 12.58 -18.38
CA THR A 164 -0.70 11.60 -19.31
C THR A 164 -0.88 10.18 -18.78
N CYS A 165 -0.60 9.94 -17.50
CA CYS A 165 -0.78 8.63 -16.87
C CYS A 165 -2.24 8.17 -16.91
N TRP A 166 -3.19 9.10 -16.65
CA TRP A 166 -4.62 8.82 -16.73
C TRP A 166 -5.10 8.53 -18.15
N ARG A 167 -4.59 9.22 -19.18
CA ARG A 167 -5.03 8.96 -20.56
C ARG A 167 -4.42 7.70 -21.16
N ARG A 168 -3.20 7.35 -20.73
CA ARG A 168 -2.44 6.22 -21.28
C ARG A 168 -2.97 4.87 -20.82
N GLY A 169 -3.41 4.79 -19.57
CA GLY A 169 -3.95 3.56 -19.00
C GLY A 169 -5.45 3.48 -19.19
#